data_AF-A0A9E3X2F7-F1
#
_entry.id   AF-A0A9E3X2F7-F1
#
_cell.length_a   1.000
_cell.length_b   1.000
_cell.length_c   1.000
_cell.angle_alpha   90.00
_cell.angle_beta   90.00
_cell.angle_gamma   90.00
#
_symmetry.space_group_name_H-M   'P 1'
#
loop_
_entity.id
_entity.type
_entity.pdbx_description
1 polymer ?
#
loop_
_entity_poly.entity_id
_entity_poly.type
_entity_poly.pdbx_seq_one_letter_code
_entity_poly.pdbx_strand_id
1 'polypeptide(L)'
;MAVQPPTVQTFLLQTALLDRFCAPLCQAILGPEWLKQVQDDDELPVQIATSQNPTHMLLSWLRRANLFLVPLDSEGIWYRYHHLFREMLVQMLQRQMDTAQIATRHWRASTWLATEGVTEPAIRHALAAADAPLAAQLIEQQRYQLLSQHDFYTLDRWLSWLPPELIAQRPALLIAQGWRNYFFLARETYYRLAKEAEVQLARTDLLLGKTTKQLLAGEANLLKALGLPFYAHTDEVWEYIEAAAAQIPEGQPFVYPYLVLVKINALNDLGRTAEARSYMEAVLRTLPRASSVAALLSLWPYLLHFNNGNLRQCAQGLEQIWRAKAPAEHSSFVRSVIHSALGSIYYEWQHLETAAAHLTVLANEQGVSITSVKRGKIVLSALYQ
;
A
#
# COMPACT_ATOMS: atom_id res chain seq x y z
N MET A 1 -34.09 -26.23 -7.17
CA MET A 1 -34.12 -25.60 -5.84
C MET A 1 -35.33 -26.02 -5.00
N ALA A 2 -36.54 -26.13 -5.57
CA ALA A 2 -37.78 -26.45 -4.82
C ALA A 2 -37.83 -27.82 -4.10
N VAL A 3 -36.80 -28.67 -4.22
CA VAL A 3 -36.73 -30.02 -3.60
C VAL A 3 -35.60 -30.10 -2.56
N GLN A 4 -34.91 -28.99 -2.27
CA GLN A 4 -33.82 -28.96 -1.28
C GLN A 4 -34.34 -28.53 0.10
N PRO A 5 -33.77 -29.05 1.21
CA PRO A 5 -34.14 -28.61 2.55
C PRO A 5 -34.00 -27.09 2.74
N PRO A 6 -34.81 -26.45 3.60
CA PRO A 6 -34.77 -25.00 3.82
C PRO A 6 -33.38 -24.47 4.23
N THR A 7 -32.62 -25.23 5.02
CA THR A 7 -31.25 -24.89 5.43
C THR A 7 -30.27 -24.86 4.25
N VAL A 8 -30.39 -25.82 3.33
CA VAL A 8 -29.58 -25.91 2.10
C VAL A 8 -29.94 -24.78 1.15
N GLN A 9 -31.24 -24.47 0.99
CA GLN A 9 -31.66 -23.32 0.18
C GLN A 9 -31.07 -22.02 0.73
N THR A 10 -31.18 -21.81 2.05
CA THR A 10 -30.60 -20.65 2.73
C THR A 10 -29.09 -20.57 2.53
N PHE A 11 -28.38 -21.70 2.64
CA PHE A 11 -26.95 -21.79 2.38
C PHE A 11 -26.60 -21.33 0.96
N LEU A 12 -27.25 -21.91 -0.06
CA LEU A 12 -26.99 -21.60 -1.46
C LEU A 12 -27.26 -20.12 -1.77
N LEU A 13 -28.40 -19.59 -1.30
CA LEU A 13 -28.80 -18.21 -1.55
C LEU A 13 -27.82 -17.21 -0.91
N GLN A 14 -27.49 -17.37 0.37
CA GLN A 14 -26.64 -16.41 1.07
C GLN A 14 -25.18 -16.47 0.61
N THR A 15 -24.65 -17.67 0.34
CA THR A 15 -23.27 -17.83 -0.16
C THR A 15 -23.10 -17.40 -1.62
N ALA A 16 -24.19 -17.28 -2.39
CA ALA A 16 -24.14 -16.77 -3.76
C ALA A 16 -23.69 -15.30 -3.85
N LEU A 17 -23.73 -14.54 -2.75
CA LEU A 17 -23.15 -13.19 -2.70
C LEU A 17 -21.63 -13.19 -2.92
N LEU A 18 -20.96 -14.32 -2.72
CA LEU A 18 -19.52 -14.46 -2.82
C LEU A 18 -19.12 -14.89 -4.23
N ASP A 19 -18.07 -14.26 -4.79
CA ASP A 19 -17.50 -14.69 -6.07
C ASP A 19 -16.66 -15.97 -5.92
N ARG A 20 -15.99 -16.10 -4.77
CA ARG A 20 -15.18 -17.26 -4.35
C ARG A 20 -15.35 -17.44 -2.85
N PHE A 21 -15.39 -18.68 -2.37
CA PHE A 21 -15.64 -18.95 -0.96
C PHE A 21 -15.04 -20.28 -0.48
N CYS A 22 -14.80 -20.36 0.81
CA CYS A 22 -14.38 -21.55 1.53
C CYS A 22 -15.30 -21.77 2.74
N ALA A 23 -15.22 -22.94 3.37
CA ALA A 23 -16.12 -23.32 4.47
C ALA A 23 -16.15 -22.30 5.64
N PRO A 24 -15.00 -21.76 6.11
CA PRO A 24 -15.01 -20.75 7.18
C PRO A 24 -15.67 -19.42 6.77
N LEU A 25 -15.46 -18.96 5.53
CA LEU A 25 -16.13 -17.75 5.02
C LEU A 25 -17.64 -17.94 4.91
N CYS A 26 -18.10 -19.11 4.43
CA CYS A 26 -19.53 -19.42 4.41
C CYS A 26 -20.13 -19.34 5.82
N GLN A 27 -19.45 -19.91 6.81
CA GLN A 27 -19.90 -19.87 8.21
C GLN A 27 -19.96 -18.43 8.74
N ALA A 28 -18.96 -17.61 8.44
CA ALA A 28 -18.91 -16.21 8.86
C ALA A 28 -20.10 -15.40 8.35
N ILE A 29 -20.54 -15.64 7.12
CA ILE A 29 -21.64 -14.90 6.49
C ILE A 29 -23.00 -15.38 6.98
N LEU A 30 -23.18 -16.70 7.05
CA LEU A 30 -24.42 -17.34 7.51
C LEU A 30 -24.69 -17.04 9.00
N GLY A 31 -23.63 -16.89 9.80
CA GLY A 31 -23.70 -16.54 11.21
C GLY A 31 -24.21 -17.67 12.12
N PRO A 32 -24.34 -17.38 13.42
CA PRO A 32 -24.77 -18.38 14.40
C PRO A 32 -26.24 -18.78 14.24
N GLU A 33 -27.05 -17.96 13.56
CA GLU A 33 -28.46 -18.25 13.32
C GLU A 33 -28.64 -19.51 12.45
N TRP A 34 -27.87 -19.60 11.36
CA TRP A 34 -27.92 -20.75 10.46
C TRP A 34 -27.38 -22.03 11.11
N LEU A 35 -26.35 -21.93 11.97
CA LEU A 35 -25.81 -23.10 12.67
C LEU A 35 -26.84 -23.74 13.60
N LYS A 36 -27.69 -22.95 14.26
CA LYS A 36 -28.81 -23.48 15.06
C LYS A 36 -29.83 -24.18 14.18
N GLN A 37 -30.20 -23.57 13.05
CA GLN A 37 -31.14 -24.18 12.11
C GLN A 37 -30.64 -25.53 11.57
N VAL A 38 -29.33 -25.69 11.36
CA VAL A 38 -28.75 -26.98 10.93
C VAL A 38 -28.87 -28.07 11.98
N GLN A 39 -28.85 -27.72 13.27
CA GLN A 39 -29.02 -28.69 14.36
C GLN A 39 -30.47 -29.14 14.51
N ASP A 40 -31.43 -28.26 14.16
CA ASP A 40 -32.87 -28.50 14.28
C ASP A 40 -33.51 -29.05 12.98
N ASP A 41 -32.74 -29.23 11.90
CA ASP A 41 -33.24 -29.67 10.59
C ASP A 41 -33.12 -31.19 10.41
N ASP A 42 -34.25 -31.88 10.62
CA ASP A 42 -34.38 -33.34 10.46
C ASP A 42 -34.25 -33.82 9.00
N GLU A 43 -34.35 -32.93 8.00
CA GLU A 43 -34.24 -33.28 6.58
C GLU A 43 -32.77 -33.29 6.09
N LEU A 44 -31.84 -32.77 6.89
CA LEU A 44 -30.40 -32.80 6.57
C LEU A 44 -29.79 -34.19 6.84
N PRO A 45 -28.83 -34.64 6.02
CA PRO A 45 -28.03 -35.80 6.36
C PRO A 45 -27.39 -35.66 7.75
N VAL A 46 -27.58 -36.67 8.61
CA VAL A 46 -27.10 -36.68 10.01
C VAL A 46 -25.62 -36.28 10.14
N GLN A 47 -24.79 -36.68 9.16
CA GLN A 47 -23.36 -36.35 9.12
C GLN A 47 -23.07 -34.85 9.04
N ILE A 48 -23.98 -34.06 8.48
CA ILE A 48 -23.88 -32.59 8.40
C ILE A 48 -24.37 -31.97 9.72
N ALA A 49 -25.54 -32.40 10.20
CA ALA A 49 -26.18 -31.87 11.42
C ALA A 49 -25.33 -32.08 12.69
N THR A 50 -24.64 -33.22 12.81
CA THR A 50 -23.78 -33.54 13.96
C THR A 50 -22.32 -33.12 13.79
N SER A 51 -21.96 -32.46 12.68
CA SER A 51 -20.57 -32.10 12.40
C SER A 51 -20.09 -30.93 13.24
N GLN A 52 -18.83 -30.95 13.66
CA GLN A 52 -18.15 -29.76 14.19
C GLN A 52 -17.99 -28.66 13.13
N ASN A 53 -17.99 -29.01 11.84
CA ASN A 53 -17.85 -28.09 10.71
C ASN A 53 -18.95 -28.36 9.65
N PRO A 54 -20.21 -27.98 9.93
CA PRO A 54 -21.34 -28.29 9.07
C PRO A 54 -21.22 -27.66 7.66
N THR A 55 -20.62 -26.48 7.54
CA THR A 55 -20.39 -25.83 6.24
C THR A 55 -19.43 -26.63 5.36
N HIS A 56 -18.37 -27.21 5.93
CA HIS A 56 -17.43 -28.04 5.19
C HIS A 56 -18.08 -29.35 4.71
N MET A 57 -18.89 -29.98 5.57
CA MET A 57 -19.65 -31.17 5.20
C MET A 57 -20.68 -30.88 4.11
N LEU A 58 -21.38 -29.75 4.22
CA LEU A 58 -22.35 -29.34 3.20
C LEU A 58 -21.69 -29.04 1.85
N LEU A 59 -20.55 -28.33 1.82
CA LEU A 59 -19.79 -28.11 0.58
C LEU A 59 -19.32 -29.42 -0.06
N SER A 60 -18.85 -30.36 0.76
CA SER A 60 -18.43 -31.70 0.30
C SER A 60 -19.61 -32.46 -0.31
N TRP A 61 -20.78 -32.37 0.31
CA TRP A 61 -22.01 -32.98 -0.20
C TRP A 61 -22.49 -32.32 -1.49
N LEU A 62 -22.54 -30.98 -1.56
CA LEU A 62 -22.91 -30.21 -2.76
C LEU A 62 -22.00 -30.54 -3.95
N ARG A 63 -20.69 -30.71 -3.70
CA ARG A 63 -19.72 -31.13 -4.70
C ARG A 63 -20.03 -32.53 -5.24
N ARG A 64 -20.31 -33.51 -4.37
CA ARG A 64 -20.67 -34.88 -4.78
C ARG A 64 -22.00 -34.93 -5.52
N ALA A 65 -22.95 -34.08 -5.15
CA ALA A 65 -24.24 -33.91 -5.80
C ALA A 65 -24.17 -33.12 -7.12
N ASN A 66 -22.97 -32.69 -7.54
CA ASN A 66 -22.70 -31.95 -8.77
C ASN A 66 -23.56 -30.67 -8.94
N LEU A 67 -23.84 -29.97 -7.84
CA LEU A 67 -24.69 -28.78 -7.79
C LEU A 67 -23.94 -27.52 -8.25
N PHE A 68 -23.38 -27.56 -9.46
CA PHE A 68 -22.72 -26.44 -10.13
C PHE A 68 -21.61 -25.77 -9.29
N LEU A 69 -21.00 -26.52 -8.38
CA LEU A 69 -19.92 -26.07 -7.52
C LEU A 69 -18.57 -26.45 -8.17
N VAL A 70 -17.72 -25.46 -8.42
CA VAL A 70 -16.44 -25.63 -9.11
C VAL A 70 -15.31 -25.40 -8.09
N PRO A 71 -14.44 -26.40 -7.85
CA PRO A 71 -13.24 -26.20 -7.02
C PRO A 71 -12.25 -25.27 -7.73
N LEU A 72 -11.58 -24.41 -6.98
CA LEU A 72 -10.60 -23.45 -7.47
C LEU A 72 -9.15 -23.85 -7.16
N ASP A 73 -8.97 -24.84 -6.30
CA ASP A 73 -7.68 -25.39 -5.90
C ASP A 73 -7.71 -26.93 -5.92
N SER A 74 -6.52 -27.53 -5.86
CA SER A 74 -6.34 -28.99 -5.78
C SER A 74 -6.71 -29.55 -4.42
N GLU A 75 -6.63 -28.73 -3.36
CA GLU A 75 -6.92 -29.12 -1.98
C GLU A 75 -8.43 -29.17 -1.68
N GLY A 76 -9.27 -28.56 -2.54
CA GLY A 76 -10.71 -28.47 -2.35
C GLY A 76 -11.10 -27.54 -1.19
N ILE A 77 -10.36 -26.44 -0.99
CA ILE A 77 -10.64 -25.46 0.06
C ILE A 77 -11.50 -24.33 -0.50
N TRP A 78 -11.12 -23.81 -1.67
CA TRP A 78 -11.80 -22.72 -2.35
C TRP A 78 -12.73 -23.22 -3.45
N TYR A 79 -13.92 -22.63 -3.46
CA TYR A 79 -14.99 -22.96 -4.38
C TYR A 79 -15.55 -21.69 -5.04
N ARG A 80 -16.19 -21.87 -6.18
CA ARG A 80 -17.14 -20.91 -6.74
C ARG A 80 -18.34 -21.64 -7.29
N TYR A 81 -19.48 -20.96 -7.34
CA TYR A 81 -20.60 -21.42 -8.16
C TYR A 81 -20.30 -21.17 -9.65
N HIS A 82 -20.88 -21.98 -10.52
CA HIS A 82 -20.97 -21.67 -11.94
C HIS A 82 -21.72 -20.34 -12.13
N HIS A 83 -21.22 -19.47 -13.01
CA HIS A 83 -21.68 -18.08 -13.16
C HIS A 83 -23.21 -17.94 -13.32
N LEU A 84 -23.84 -18.69 -14.24
CA LEU A 84 -25.30 -18.65 -14.43
C LEU A 84 -26.08 -19.13 -13.19
N PHE A 85 -25.54 -20.12 -12.47
CA PHE A 85 -26.19 -20.63 -11.27
C PHE A 85 -26.12 -19.59 -10.15
N ARG A 86 -24.96 -18.92 -10.00
CA ARG A 86 -24.79 -17.82 -9.07
C ARG A 86 -25.75 -16.66 -9.37
N GLU A 87 -25.86 -16.25 -10.63
CA GLU A 87 -26.77 -15.16 -11.04
C GLU A 87 -28.22 -15.47 -10.68
N MET A 88 -28.67 -16.69 -10.97
CA MET A 88 -30.01 -17.15 -10.57
C MET A 88 -30.19 -17.09 -9.05
N LEU A 89 -29.22 -17.59 -8.27
CA LEU A 89 -29.29 -17.57 -6.80
C LEU A 89 -29.32 -16.14 -6.24
N VAL A 90 -28.54 -15.22 -6.80
CA VAL A 90 -28.53 -13.80 -6.40
C VAL A 90 -29.88 -13.15 -6.69
N GLN A 91 -30.48 -13.40 -7.85
CA GLN A 91 -31.83 -12.88 -8.17
C GLN A 91 -32.89 -13.44 -7.22
N MET A 92 -32.79 -14.72 -6.85
CA MET A 92 -33.69 -15.33 -5.89
C MET A 92 -33.51 -14.73 -4.49
N LEU A 93 -32.27 -14.54 -4.06
CA LEU A 93 -31.93 -13.92 -2.77
C LEU A 93 -32.54 -12.51 -2.66
N GLN A 94 -32.39 -11.69 -3.70
CA GLN A 94 -32.94 -10.33 -3.75
C GLN A 94 -34.47 -10.26 -3.71
N ARG A 95 -35.17 -11.35 -4.05
CA ARG A 95 -36.64 -11.45 -3.92
C ARG A 95 -37.09 -11.91 -2.54
N GLN A 96 -36.21 -12.58 -1.79
CA GLN A 96 -36.54 -13.21 -0.51
C GLN A 96 -36.01 -12.43 0.70
N MET A 97 -34.93 -11.67 0.53
CA MET A 97 -34.30 -10.89 1.60
C MET A 97 -34.38 -9.41 1.31
N ASP A 98 -34.53 -8.63 2.38
CA ASP A 98 -34.45 -7.18 2.28
C ASP A 98 -32.99 -6.70 2.12
N THR A 99 -32.86 -5.43 1.74
CA THR A 99 -31.55 -4.80 1.52
C THR A 99 -30.68 -4.78 2.78
N ALA A 100 -31.27 -4.66 3.98
CA ALA A 100 -30.52 -4.60 5.23
C ALA A 100 -29.93 -5.98 5.61
N GLN A 101 -30.68 -7.04 5.37
CA GLN A 101 -30.24 -8.41 5.52
C GLN A 101 -29.07 -8.71 4.57
N ILE A 102 -29.20 -8.35 3.28
CA ILE A 102 -28.14 -8.52 2.28
C ILE A 102 -26.90 -7.71 2.69
N ALA A 103 -27.06 -6.45 3.10
CA ALA A 103 -25.96 -5.61 3.58
C ALA A 103 -25.23 -6.24 4.78
N THR A 104 -25.98 -6.84 5.73
CA THR A 104 -25.38 -7.54 6.88
C THR A 104 -24.48 -8.71 6.45
N ARG A 105 -24.85 -9.45 5.40
CA ARG A 105 -24.03 -10.57 4.87
C ARG A 105 -22.77 -10.04 4.21
N HIS A 106 -22.88 -8.96 3.42
CA HIS A 106 -21.72 -8.28 2.86
C HIS A 106 -20.79 -7.74 3.96
N TRP A 107 -21.33 -7.16 5.02
CA TRP A 107 -20.53 -6.69 6.16
C TRP A 107 -19.79 -7.84 6.85
N ARG A 108 -20.46 -8.97 7.13
CA ARG A 108 -19.84 -10.18 7.70
C ARG A 108 -18.72 -10.72 6.79
N ALA A 109 -18.95 -10.76 5.48
CA ALA A 109 -17.95 -11.16 4.49
C ALA A 109 -16.74 -10.24 4.51
N SER A 110 -16.97 -8.92 4.51
CA SER A 110 -15.91 -7.91 4.58
C SER A 110 -15.04 -8.09 5.81
N THR A 111 -15.66 -8.20 6.98
CA THR A 111 -14.94 -8.36 8.26
C THR A 111 -14.09 -9.62 8.27
N TRP A 112 -14.61 -10.76 7.81
CA TRP A 112 -13.83 -12.00 7.75
C TRP A 112 -12.69 -11.92 6.72
N LEU A 113 -12.96 -11.38 5.52
CA LEU A 113 -11.93 -11.24 4.49
C LEU A 113 -10.80 -10.32 4.95
N ALA A 114 -11.13 -9.27 5.72
CA ALA A 114 -10.14 -8.39 6.31
C ALA A 114 -9.24 -9.11 7.33
N THR A 115 -9.80 -10.00 8.18
CA THR A 115 -8.99 -10.77 9.15
C THR A 115 -8.07 -11.78 8.48
N GLU A 116 -8.45 -12.31 7.31
CA GLU A 116 -7.63 -13.23 6.51
C GLU A 116 -6.62 -12.49 5.60
N GLY A 117 -6.56 -11.16 5.65
CA GLY A 117 -5.65 -10.36 4.82
C GLY A 117 -6.07 -10.24 3.34
N VAL A 118 -7.29 -10.63 2.99
CA VAL A 118 -7.83 -10.58 1.61
C VAL A 118 -8.50 -9.22 1.36
N THR A 119 -7.69 -8.16 1.23
CA THR A 119 -8.17 -6.77 1.33
C THR A 119 -9.14 -6.33 0.23
N GLU A 120 -8.82 -6.55 -1.05
CA GLU A 120 -9.66 -5.99 -2.12
C GLU A 120 -11.09 -6.55 -2.10
N PRO A 121 -11.30 -7.89 -1.98
CA PRO A 121 -12.62 -8.45 -1.74
C PRO A 121 -13.29 -7.88 -0.49
N ALA A 122 -12.56 -7.68 0.61
CA ALA A 122 -13.11 -7.06 1.82
C ALA A 122 -13.67 -5.65 1.53
N ILE A 123 -12.89 -4.80 0.86
CA ILE A 123 -13.30 -3.44 0.47
C ILE A 123 -14.58 -3.48 -0.38
N ARG A 124 -14.65 -4.37 -1.38
CA ARG A 124 -15.83 -4.51 -2.25
C ARG A 124 -17.07 -4.94 -1.45
N HIS A 125 -16.91 -5.87 -0.52
CA HIS A 125 -17.99 -6.29 0.36
C HIS A 125 -18.42 -5.17 1.33
N ALA A 126 -17.49 -4.37 1.88
CA ALA A 126 -17.85 -3.19 2.69
C ALA A 126 -18.71 -2.18 1.89
N LEU A 127 -18.33 -1.90 0.64
CA LEU A 127 -19.09 -1.01 -0.24
C LEU A 127 -20.46 -1.59 -0.60
N ALA A 128 -20.55 -2.89 -0.87
CA ALA A 128 -21.82 -3.57 -1.13
C ALA A 128 -22.73 -3.62 0.12
N ALA A 129 -22.16 -3.50 1.32
CA ALA A 129 -22.89 -3.30 2.57
C ALA A 129 -23.32 -1.84 2.82
N ALA A 130 -23.04 -0.93 1.87
CA ALA A 130 -23.19 0.52 2.01
C ALA A 130 -22.37 1.13 3.18
N ASP A 131 -21.29 0.46 3.58
CA ASP A 131 -20.37 0.90 4.63
C ASP A 131 -19.07 1.45 4.02
N ALA A 132 -19.19 2.62 3.39
CA ALA A 132 -18.03 3.34 2.85
C ALA A 132 -16.97 3.69 3.93
N PRO A 133 -17.33 4.04 5.19
CA PRO A 133 -16.35 4.22 6.26
C PRO A 133 -15.48 2.99 6.53
N LEU A 134 -16.06 1.79 6.56
CA LEU A 134 -15.29 0.54 6.70
C LEU A 134 -14.37 0.32 5.49
N ALA A 135 -14.85 0.53 4.27
CA ALA A 135 -14.05 0.45 3.06
C ALA A 135 -12.83 1.38 3.12
N ALA A 136 -13.03 2.63 3.57
CA ALA A 136 -11.96 3.60 3.77
C ALA A 136 -10.94 3.13 4.82
N GLN A 137 -11.39 2.61 5.97
CA GLN A 137 -10.52 2.08 7.01
C GLN A 137 -9.64 0.92 6.51
N LEU A 138 -10.19 0.01 5.70
CA LEU A 138 -9.43 -1.09 5.11
C LEU A 138 -8.33 -0.59 4.16
N ILE A 139 -8.61 0.46 3.37
CA ILE A 139 -7.62 1.09 2.50
C ILE A 139 -6.53 1.77 3.32
N GLU A 140 -6.89 2.48 4.40
CA GLU A 140 -5.93 3.13 5.30
C GLU A 140 -4.95 2.14 5.93
N GLN A 141 -5.42 0.94 6.31
CA GLN A 141 -4.59 -0.12 6.88
C GLN A 141 -3.57 -0.65 5.88
N GLN A 142 -3.89 -0.66 4.58
CA GLN A 142 -3.02 -1.18 3.52
C GLN A 142 -2.15 -0.12 2.85
N ARG A 143 -2.32 1.17 3.17
CA ARG A 143 -1.65 2.26 2.46
C ARG A 143 -0.13 2.10 2.42
N TYR A 144 0.52 1.68 3.53
CA TYR A 144 1.97 1.54 3.55
C TYR A 144 2.46 0.39 2.70
N GLN A 145 1.72 -0.71 2.64
CA GLN A 145 2.07 -1.83 1.76
C GLN A 145 2.01 -1.36 0.29
N LEU A 146 0.91 -0.72 -0.10
CA LEU A 146 0.74 -0.18 -1.46
C LEU A 146 1.79 0.88 -1.81
N LEU A 147 2.06 1.82 -0.90
CA LEU A 147 3.06 2.89 -1.11
C LEU A 147 4.48 2.32 -1.18
N SER A 148 4.82 1.35 -0.33
CA SER A 148 6.15 0.71 -0.33
C SER A 148 6.37 -0.14 -1.59
N GLN A 149 5.33 -0.83 -2.04
CA GLN A 149 5.34 -1.58 -3.32
C GLN A 149 5.14 -0.68 -4.54
N HIS A 150 4.78 0.59 -4.31
CA HIS A 150 4.44 1.59 -5.32
C HIS A 150 3.34 1.13 -6.27
N ASP A 151 2.41 0.34 -5.74
CA ASP A 151 1.19 -0.06 -6.43
C ASP A 151 0.17 1.09 -6.38
N PHE A 152 0.53 2.19 -7.03
CA PHE A 152 -0.31 3.38 -7.11
C PHE A 152 -1.55 3.14 -7.96
N TYR A 153 -1.49 2.19 -8.90
CA TYR A 153 -2.64 1.82 -9.70
C TYR A 153 -3.74 1.21 -8.80
N THR A 154 -3.38 0.25 -7.95
CA THR A 154 -4.33 -0.33 -7.00
C THR A 154 -4.80 0.72 -5.98
N LEU A 155 -3.91 1.57 -5.47
CA LEU A 155 -4.29 2.68 -4.57
C LEU A 155 -5.31 3.62 -5.22
N ASP A 156 -5.01 4.16 -6.41
CA ASP A 156 -5.88 5.08 -7.14
C ASP A 156 -7.23 4.40 -7.48
N ARG A 157 -7.20 3.12 -7.86
CA ARG A 157 -8.40 2.32 -8.11
C ARG A 157 -9.27 2.18 -6.86
N TRP A 158 -8.68 1.80 -5.73
CA TRP A 158 -9.43 1.64 -4.47
C TRP A 158 -10.00 2.98 -3.98
N LEU A 159 -9.22 4.07 -4.08
CA LEU A 159 -9.70 5.41 -3.76
C LEU A 159 -10.86 5.84 -4.67
N SER A 160 -10.86 5.46 -5.95
CA SER A 160 -11.94 5.77 -6.89
C SER A 160 -13.29 5.13 -6.54
N TRP A 161 -13.31 4.14 -5.64
CA TRP A 161 -14.55 3.52 -5.17
C TRP A 161 -15.19 4.27 -3.99
N LEU A 162 -14.47 5.19 -3.37
CA LEU A 162 -14.96 5.98 -2.23
C LEU A 162 -15.53 7.32 -2.69
N PRO A 163 -16.53 7.87 -1.98
CA PRO A 163 -16.96 9.25 -2.18
C PRO A 163 -15.81 10.25 -1.93
N PRO A 164 -15.60 11.26 -2.79
CA PRO A 164 -14.56 12.26 -2.60
C PRO A 164 -14.63 12.99 -1.26
N GLU A 165 -15.84 13.24 -0.75
CA GLU A 165 -16.09 13.91 0.53
C GLU A 165 -15.57 13.07 1.70
N LEU A 166 -15.69 11.74 1.61
CA LEU A 166 -15.17 10.81 2.60
C LEU A 166 -13.65 10.82 2.61
N ILE A 167 -13.01 10.85 1.43
CA ILE A 167 -11.55 10.96 1.32
C ILE A 167 -11.07 12.27 1.94
N ALA A 168 -11.73 13.39 1.64
CA ALA A 168 -11.37 14.72 2.14
C ALA A 168 -11.49 14.88 3.66
N GLN A 169 -12.25 14.01 4.34
CA GLN A 169 -12.40 13.99 5.79
C GLN A 169 -11.43 13.04 6.49
N ARG A 170 -10.64 12.27 5.75
CA ARG A 170 -9.77 11.21 6.30
C ARG A 170 -8.29 11.52 6.07
N PRO A 171 -7.58 12.00 7.11
CA PRO A 171 -6.17 12.40 6.97
C PRO A 171 -5.24 11.32 6.41
N ALA A 172 -5.46 10.06 6.78
CA ALA A 172 -4.62 8.96 6.30
C ALA A 172 -4.75 8.74 4.78
N LEU A 173 -5.94 8.96 4.20
CA LEU A 173 -6.15 8.89 2.76
C LEU A 173 -5.56 10.11 2.04
N LEU A 174 -5.72 11.32 2.60
CA LEU A 174 -5.08 12.54 2.08
C LEU A 174 -3.55 12.41 2.06
N ILE A 175 -2.96 11.87 3.13
CA ILE A 175 -1.52 11.61 3.22
C ILE A 175 -1.09 10.54 2.22
N ALA A 176 -1.88 9.48 2.03
CA ALA A 176 -1.60 8.47 1.00
C ALA A 176 -1.59 9.09 -0.42
N GLN A 177 -2.55 9.97 -0.72
CA GLN A 177 -2.56 10.75 -1.96
C GLN A 177 -1.36 11.70 -2.05
N GLY A 178 -0.95 12.32 -0.94
CA GLY A 178 0.23 13.17 -0.85
C GLY A 178 1.51 12.42 -1.21
N TRP A 179 1.75 11.27 -0.59
CA TRP A 179 2.88 10.41 -0.92
C TRP A 179 2.86 9.95 -2.37
N ARG A 180 1.70 9.52 -2.87
CA ARG A 180 1.55 9.17 -4.29
C ARG A 180 1.96 10.36 -5.16
N ASN A 181 1.46 11.56 -4.92
CA ASN A 181 1.80 12.75 -5.70
C ASN A 181 3.27 13.17 -5.57
N TYR A 182 3.91 12.94 -4.43
CA TYR A 182 5.35 13.12 -4.26
C TYR A 182 6.15 12.26 -5.25
N PHE A 183 5.81 10.98 -5.42
CA PHE A 183 6.46 10.11 -6.41
C PHE A 183 6.19 10.50 -7.87
N PHE A 184 5.19 11.34 -8.12
CA PHE A 184 4.89 11.91 -9.44
C PHE A 184 5.37 13.36 -9.60
N LEU A 185 6.14 13.90 -8.65
CA LEU A 185 6.69 15.26 -8.67
C LEU A 185 5.63 16.38 -8.70
N ALA A 186 4.41 16.10 -8.26
CA ALA A 186 3.33 17.07 -8.22
C ALA A 186 3.42 17.94 -6.94
N ARG A 187 4.47 18.77 -6.86
CA ARG A 187 4.86 19.58 -5.68
C ARG A 187 3.71 20.30 -5.00
N GLU A 188 3.04 21.15 -5.75
CA GLU A 188 1.91 21.94 -5.25
C GLU A 188 0.77 21.05 -4.72
N THR A 189 0.55 19.89 -5.37
CA THR A 189 -0.54 18.98 -5.01
C THR A 189 -0.28 18.28 -3.69
N TYR A 190 0.91 17.69 -3.49
CA TYR A 190 1.19 17.00 -2.23
C TYR A 190 1.38 17.98 -1.07
N TYR A 191 1.89 19.20 -1.31
CA TYR A 191 1.92 20.26 -0.30
C TYR A 191 0.51 20.66 0.16
N ARG A 192 -0.41 20.90 -0.79
CA ARG A 192 -1.82 21.20 -0.49
C ARG A 192 -2.49 20.08 0.30
N LEU A 193 -2.34 18.83 -0.14
CA LEU A 193 -2.91 17.66 0.53
C LEU A 193 -2.38 17.49 1.95
N ALA A 194 -1.09 17.77 2.18
CA ALA A 194 -0.51 17.72 3.53
C ALA A 194 -1.11 18.77 4.46
N LYS A 195 -1.35 19.99 3.97
CA LYS A 195 -2.07 21.04 4.73
C LYS A 195 -3.51 20.65 5.01
N GLU A 196 -4.22 20.09 4.03
CA GLU A 196 -5.60 19.61 4.22
C GLU A 196 -5.65 18.51 5.28
N ALA A 197 -4.71 17.56 5.24
CA ALA A 197 -4.60 16.49 6.23
C ALA A 197 -4.38 17.05 7.65
N GLU A 198 -3.51 18.06 7.80
CA GLU A 198 -3.27 18.73 9.08
C GLU A 198 -4.54 19.39 9.64
N VAL A 199 -5.30 20.10 8.81
CA VAL A 199 -6.60 20.69 9.21
C VAL A 199 -7.57 19.61 9.67
N GLN A 200 -7.64 18.47 8.97
CA GLN A 200 -8.53 17.36 9.35
C GLN A 200 -8.06 16.63 10.61
N LEU A 201 -6.74 16.51 10.84
CA LEU A 201 -6.19 15.94 12.08
C LEU A 201 -6.56 16.80 13.29
N ALA A 202 -6.57 18.13 13.16
CA ALA A 202 -7.00 19.03 14.22
C ALA A 202 -8.49 18.88 14.57
N ARG A 203 -9.33 18.49 13.60
CA ARG A 203 -10.77 18.27 13.79
C ARG A 203 -11.11 16.88 14.33
N THR A 204 -10.23 15.91 14.10
CA THR A 204 -10.45 14.50 14.42
C THR A 204 -9.73 14.14 15.72
N ASP A 205 -10.31 14.49 16.87
CA ASP A 205 -9.75 14.17 18.19
C ASP A 205 -10.24 12.85 18.79
N LEU A 206 -11.44 12.38 18.41
CA LEU A 206 -12.15 11.34 19.16
C LEU A 206 -12.05 9.90 18.61
N LEU A 207 -11.47 9.69 17.42
CA LEU A 207 -11.53 8.38 16.72
C LEU A 207 -10.17 7.78 16.36
N LEU A 208 -9.08 8.55 16.41
CA LEU A 208 -7.73 8.08 16.07
C LEU A 208 -6.93 7.83 17.35
N GLY A 209 -6.32 6.65 17.47
CA GLY A 209 -5.36 6.38 18.55
C GLY A 209 -4.23 7.42 18.54
N LYS A 210 -3.79 7.86 19.73
CA LYS A 210 -2.80 8.94 19.91
C LYS A 210 -1.54 8.73 19.05
N THR A 211 -1.04 7.50 18.99
CA THR A 211 0.14 7.13 18.19
C THR A 211 -0.10 7.30 16.69
N THR A 212 -1.26 6.89 16.19
CA THR A 212 -1.63 7.04 14.77
C THR A 212 -1.77 8.51 14.40
N LYS A 213 -2.41 9.31 15.26
CA LYS A 213 -2.56 10.76 15.04
C LYS A 213 -1.20 11.45 14.99
N GLN A 214 -0.30 11.12 15.92
CA GLN A 214 1.07 11.66 15.94
C GLN A 214 1.84 11.30 14.66
N LEU A 215 1.78 10.04 14.25
CA LEU A 215 2.47 9.60 13.03
C LEU A 215 1.93 10.32 11.78
N LEU A 216 0.62 10.44 11.63
CA LEU A 216 0.01 11.16 10.50
C LEU A 216 0.39 12.65 10.49
N ALA A 217 0.47 13.29 11.66
CA ALA A 217 0.95 14.67 11.76
C ALA A 217 2.43 14.77 11.30
N GLY A 218 3.26 13.81 11.68
CA GLY A 218 4.66 13.74 11.25
C GLY A 218 4.79 13.57 9.74
N GLU A 219 3.97 12.71 9.13
CA GLU A 219 3.92 12.54 7.68
C GLU A 219 3.45 13.79 6.95
N ALA A 220 2.45 14.50 7.48
CA ALA A 220 2.00 15.77 6.91
C ALA A 220 3.11 16.82 6.96
N ASN A 221 3.82 16.95 8.09
CA ASN A 221 4.97 17.85 8.20
C ASN A 221 6.09 17.48 7.23
N LEU A 222 6.40 16.19 7.07
CA LEU A 222 7.40 15.73 6.12
C LEU A 222 7.03 16.05 4.66
N LEU A 223 5.76 15.85 4.27
CA LEU A 223 5.28 16.22 2.94
C LEU A 223 5.27 17.74 2.71
N LYS A 224 5.00 18.54 3.75
CA LYS A 224 5.13 20.01 3.69
C LYS A 224 6.58 20.44 3.49
N ALA A 225 7.52 19.85 4.25
CA ALA A 225 8.96 20.09 4.11
C ALA A 225 9.46 19.75 2.68
N LEU A 226 9.02 18.61 2.15
CA LEU A 226 9.30 18.20 0.77
C LEU A 226 8.64 19.10 -0.29
N GLY A 227 7.61 19.86 0.08
CA GLY A 227 6.75 20.61 -0.82
C GLY A 227 7.19 22.04 -1.08
N LEU A 228 8.05 22.59 -0.22
CA LEU A 228 8.56 23.94 -0.35
C LEU A 228 10.00 23.94 -0.89
N PRO A 229 10.36 24.88 -1.77
CA PRO A 229 11.75 25.08 -2.16
C PRO A 229 12.55 25.61 -0.97
N PHE A 230 13.59 24.88 -0.55
CA PHE A 230 14.33 25.16 0.68
C PHE A 230 14.88 26.58 0.74
N TYR A 231 15.59 27.04 -0.31
CA TYR A 231 16.21 28.36 -0.37
C TYR A 231 15.25 29.56 -0.18
N ALA A 232 13.96 29.39 -0.47
CA ALA A 232 12.98 30.45 -0.30
C ALA A 232 12.23 30.37 1.05
N HIS A 233 12.28 29.22 1.73
CA HIS A 233 11.46 28.90 2.90
C HIS A 233 12.27 28.21 4.01
N THR A 234 13.56 28.54 4.15
CA THR A 234 14.52 27.84 5.02
C THR A 234 13.98 27.57 6.43
N ASP A 235 13.49 28.61 7.12
CA ASP A 235 13.01 28.51 8.50
C ASP A 235 11.77 27.60 8.59
N GLU A 236 10.80 27.81 7.69
CA GLU A 236 9.56 27.03 7.64
C GLU A 236 9.82 25.55 7.34
N VAL A 237 10.72 25.26 6.39
CA VAL A 237 11.10 23.88 6.06
C VAL A 237 11.84 23.23 7.24
N TRP A 238 12.73 23.96 7.91
CA TRP A 238 13.43 23.46 9.08
C TRP A 238 12.47 23.14 10.24
N GLU A 239 11.50 24.00 10.51
CA GLU A 239 10.44 23.76 11.50
C GLU A 239 9.64 22.50 11.17
N TYR A 240 9.25 22.30 9.91
CA TYR A 240 8.55 21.08 9.49
C TYR A 240 9.41 19.82 9.66
N ILE A 241 10.71 19.88 9.37
CA ILE A 241 11.63 18.75 9.56
C ILE A 241 11.73 18.37 11.03
N GLU A 242 11.92 19.33 11.92
CA GLU A 242 12.03 19.09 13.35
C GLU A 242 10.70 18.57 13.94
N ALA A 243 9.57 19.13 13.52
CA ALA A 243 8.24 18.63 13.90
C ALA A 243 8.02 17.19 13.43
N ALA A 244 8.39 16.87 12.19
CA ALA A 244 8.32 15.51 11.67
C ALA A 244 9.25 14.55 12.44
N ALA A 245 10.46 14.98 12.80
CA ALA A 245 11.39 14.18 13.59
C ALA A 245 10.90 13.86 15.01
N ALA A 246 10.17 14.77 15.64
CA ALA A 246 9.54 14.53 16.94
C ALA A 246 8.33 13.57 16.86
N GLN A 247 7.74 13.39 15.67
CA GLN A 247 6.47 12.70 15.47
C GLN A 247 6.61 11.35 14.78
N ILE A 248 7.63 11.15 13.96
CA ILE A 248 7.90 9.92 13.22
C ILE A 248 8.86 9.04 14.03
N PRO A 249 8.44 7.83 14.45
CA PRO A 249 9.33 6.89 15.13
C PRO A 249 10.44 6.38 14.21
N GLU A 250 11.64 6.17 14.75
CA GLU A 250 12.78 5.61 14.00
C GLU A 250 12.50 4.22 13.40
N GLY A 251 11.63 3.44 14.04
CA GLY A 251 11.21 2.12 13.57
C GLY A 251 10.19 2.13 12.44
N GLN A 252 9.68 3.29 11.99
CA GLN A 252 8.69 3.35 10.93
C GLN A 252 9.37 3.12 9.56
N PRO A 253 9.12 1.98 8.87
CA PRO A 253 9.96 1.55 7.76
C PRO A 253 9.75 2.31 6.44
N PHE A 254 8.59 2.93 6.26
CA PHE A 254 8.26 3.66 5.03
C PHE A 254 8.68 5.13 5.11
N VAL A 255 8.33 5.86 6.17
CA VAL A 255 8.48 7.33 6.23
C VAL A 255 9.77 7.84 6.86
N TYR A 256 10.31 7.13 7.86
CA TYR A 256 11.55 7.53 8.53
C TYR A 256 12.74 7.70 7.54
N PRO A 257 12.91 6.83 6.54
CA PRO A 257 13.90 7.05 5.48
C PRO A 257 13.85 8.40 4.79
N TYR A 258 12.64 8.87 4.45
CA TYR A 258 12.46 10.14 3.76
C TYR A 258 12.76 11.32 4.69
N LEU A 259 12.39 11.21 5.97
CA LEU A 259 12.76 12.21 6.97
C LEU A 259 14.29 12.36 7.08
N VAL A 260 15.02 11.24 7.17
CA VAL A 260 16.48 11.25 7.25
C VAL A 260 17.07 11.96 6.03
N LEU A 261 16.64 11.60 4.82
CA LEU A 261 17.14 12.18 3.57
C LEU A 261 16.88 13.70 3.51
N VAL A 262 15.66 14.13 3.84
CA VAL A 262 15.30 15.55 3.84
C VAL A 262 16.13 16.34 4.84
N LYS A 263 16.33 15.81 6.05
CA LYS A 263 17.14 16.47 7.08
C LYS A 263 18.61 16.60 6.68
N ILE A 264 19.19 15.56 6.07
CA ILE A 264 20.57 15.60 5.56
C ILE A 264 20.71 16.68 4.48
N ASN A 265 19.76 16.75 3.54
CA ASN A 265 19.79 17.75 2.47
C ASN A 265 19.65 19.17 3.04
N ALA A 266 18.67 19.42 3.91
CA ALA A 266 18.48 20.72 4.55
C ALA A 266 19.72 21.18 5.34
N LEU A 267 20.37 20.29 6.09
CA LEU A 267 21.63 20.60 6.78
C LEU A 267 22.73 21.00 5.79
N ASN A 268 22.81 20.34 4.64
CA ASN A 268 23.80 20.68 3.63
C ASN A 268 23.52 22.02 2.95
N ASP A 269 22.25 22.31 2.65
CA ASP A 269 21.85 23.57 2.03
C ASP A 269 22.12 24.77 2.97
N LEU A 270 22.10 24.54 4.28
CA LEU A 270 22.54 25.48 5.31
C LEU A 270 24.08 25.60 5.45
N GLY A 271 24.85 24.85 4.65
CA GLY A 271 26.31 24.77 4.77
C GLY A 271 26.81 23.97 5.99
N ARG A 272 25.91 23.29 6.73
CA ARG A 272 26.22 22.46 7.90
C ARG A 272 26.61 21.03 7.49
N THR A 273 27.45 20.89 6.45
CA THR A 273 27.81 19.61 5.84
C THR A 273 28.46 18.62 6.82
N ALA A 274 29.24 19.12 7.80
CA ALA A 274 29.84 18.27 8.83
C ALA A 274 28.79 17.60 9.73
N GLU A 275 27.73 18.33 10.06
CA GLU A 275 26.60 17.81 10.84
C GLU A 275 25.74 16.86 10.02
N ALA A 276 25.48 17.19 8.75
CA ALA A 276 24.80 16.29 7.82
C ALA A 276 25.52 14.93 7.74
N ARG A 277 26.86 14.95 7.65
CA ARG A 277 27.69 13.74 7.64
C ARG A 277 27.59 12.96 8.95
N SER A 278 27.75 13.64 10.09
CA SER A 278 27.66 13.00 11.42
C SER A 278 26.28 12.34 11.62
N TYR A 279 25.21 13.05 11.27
CA TYR A 279 23.84 12.54 11.35
C TYR A 279 23.63 11.32 10.44
N MET A 280 24.08 11.39 9.19
CA MET A 280 24.03 10.27 8.25
C MET A 280 24.79 9.04 8.76
N GLU A 281 26.01 9.22 9.27
CA GLU A 281 26.83 8.14 9.82
C GLU A 281 26.17 7.50 11.04
N ALA A 282 25.51 8.30 11.90
CA ALA A 282 24.75 7.79 13.03
C ALA A 282 23.58 6.92 12.57
N VAL A 283 22.80 7.37 11.58
CA VAL A 283 21.67 6.61 11.02
C VAL A 283 22.13 5.34 10.30
N LEU A 284 23.24 5.39 9.54
CA LEU A 284 23.77 4.22 8.85
C LEU A 284 24.18 3.09 9.81
N ARG A 285 24.52 3.40 11.07
CA ARG A 285 24.83 2.39 12.09
C ARG A 285 23.59 1.66 12.62
N THR A 286 22.42 2.26 12.52
CA THR A 286 21.16 1.68 13.01
C THR A 286 20.41 0.92 11.93
N LEU A 287 20.62 1.25 10.65
CA LEU A 287 19.94 0.59 9.54
C LEU A 287 20.58 -0.78 9.19
N PRO A 288 19.77 -1.80 8.85
CA PRO A 288 20.28 -3.06 8.32
C PRO A 288 21.11 -2.84 7.05
N ARG A 289 22.21 -3.59 6.87
CA ARG A 289 23.08 -3.50 5.68
C ARG A 289 22.36 -3.76 4.35
N ALA A 290 21.30 -4.57 4.38
CA ALA A 290 20.45 -4.86 3.22
C ALA A 290 19.38 -3.77 2.94
N SER A 291 19.33 -2.70 3.74
CA SER A 291 18.36 -1.62 3.55
C SER A 291 18.67 -0.82 2.28
N SER A 292 17.67 -0.69 1.41
CA SER A 292 17.73 0.20 0.24
C SER A 292 17.99 1.65 0.63
N VAL A 293 17.52 2.07 1.79
CA VAL A 293 17.72 3.41 2.36
C VAL A 293 19.17 3.59 2.79
N ALA A 294 19.74 2.59 3.46
CA ALA A 294 21.17 2.63 3.82
C ALA A 294 22.05 2.69 2.56
N ALA A 295 21.68 1.95 1.51
CA ALA A 295 22.37 2.03 0.23
C ALA A 295 22.29 3.44 -0.38
N LEU A 296 21.14 4.11 -0.31
CA LEU A 296 21.01 5.48 -0.81
C LEU A 296 21.79 6.51 0.00
N LEU A 297 21.73 6.42 1.32
CA LEU A 297 22.52 7.27 2.20
C LEU A 297 24.02 7.09 1.92
N SER A 298 24.45 5.86 1.61
CA SER A 298 25.86 5.62 1.24
C SER A 298 26.28 6.28 -0.08
N LEU A 299 25.34 6.62 -0.97
CA LEU A 299 25.63 7.38 -2.20
C LEU A 299 25.79 8.87 -1.94
N TRP A 300 25.22 9.38 -0.85
CA TRP A 300 25.10 10.82 -0.60
C TRP A 300 26.44 11.60 -0.64
N PRO A 301 27.56 11.12 -0.05
CA PRO A 301 28.85 11.80 -0.16
C PRO A 301 29.30 12.04 -1.60
N TYR A 302 28.99 11.09 -2.49
CA TYR A 302 29.39 11.14 -3.89
C TYR A 302 28.45 12.04 -4.71
N LEU A 303 27.16 12.01 -4.41
CA LEU A 303 26.18 12.92 -5.00
C LEU A 303 26.41 14.37 -4.54
N LEU A 304 26.99 14.59 -3.35
CA LEU A 304 27.43 15.92 -2.94
C LEU A 304 28.58 16.44 -3.81
N HIS A 305 29.53 15.58 -4.23
CA HIS A 305 30.56 15.97 -5.19
C HIS A 305 29.96 16.37 -6.54
N PHE A 306 28.87 15.72 -6.95
CA PHE A 306 28.15 16.06 -8.17
C PHE A 306 27.58 17.50 -8.11
N ASN A 307 26.91 17.85 -7.03
CA ASN A 307 26.36 19.20 -6.80
C ASN A 307 27.44 20.28 -6.76
N ASN A 308 28.57 19.98 -6.14
CA ASN A 308 29.70 20.91 -6.03
C ASN A 308 30.52 21.02 -7.34
N GLY A 309 30.06 20.43 -8.45
CA GLY A 309 30.78 20.42 -9.73
C GLY A 309 32.03 19.53 -9.75
N ASN A 310 32.30 18.78 -8.68
CA ASN A 310 33.42 17.85 -8.55
C ASN A 310 33.09 16.51 -9.23
N LEU A 311 32.72 16.56 -10.51
CA LEU A 311 32.19 15.43 -11.28
C LEU A 311 33.14 14.22 -11.30
N ARG A 312 34.47 14.45 -11.25
CA ARG A 312 35.48 13.36 -11.22
C ARG A 312 35.42 12.54 -9.94
N GLN A 313 35.32 13.22 -8.79
CA GLN A 313 35.23 12.56 -7.49
C GLN A 313 33.89 11.85 -7.33
N CYS A 314 32.81 12.44 -7.87
CA CYS A 314 31.51 11.79 -7.94
C CYS A 314 31.58 10.48 -8.76
N ALA A 315 32.05 10.55 -10.01
CA ALA A 315 32.10 9.39 -10.89
C ALA A 315 32.97 8.26 -10.32
N GLN A 316 34.16 8.59 -9.81
CA GLN A 316 35.05 7.60 -9.19
C GLN A 316 34.38 6.88 -8.01
N GLY A 317 33.70 7.61 -7.14
CA GLY A 317 33.04 7.03 -5.98
C GLY A 317 31.80 6.21 -6.33
N LEU A 318 30.97 6.69 -7.25
CA LEU A 318 29.81 5.94 -7.74
C LEU A 318 30.25 4.67 -8.49
N GLU A 319 31.33 4.72 -9.27
CA GLU A 319 31.91 3.54 -9.91
C GLU A 319 32.50 2.56 -8.91
N GLN A 320 33.15 3.03 -7.86
CA GLN A 320 33.66 2.17 -6.80
C GLN A 320 32.52 1.44 -6.10
N ILE A 321 31.42 2.13 -5.76
CA ILE A 321 30.23 1.49 -5.18
C ILE A 321 29.62 0.49 -6.15
N TRP A 322 29.54 0.84 -7.43
CA TRP A 322 29.04 -0.04 -8.48
C TRP A 322 29.90 -1.31 -8.64
N ARG A 323 31.23 -1.18 -8.56
CA ARG A 323 32.17 -2.31 -8.69
C ARG A 323 32.31 -3.14 -7.41
N ALA A 324 32.14 -2.55 -6.23
CA ALA A 324 32.42 -3.18 -4.94
C ALA A 324 31.28 -4.04 -4.37
N LYS A 325 30.12 -4.10 -5.04
CA LYS A 325 28.96 -4.93 -4.64
C LYS A 325 28.41 -5.64 -5.87
N ALA A 326 28.24 -6.96 -5.80
CA ALA A 326 27.69 -7.72 -6.91
C ALA A 326 26.34 -7.11 -7.37
N PRO A 327 26.09 -6.94 -8.69
CA PRO A 327 24.91 -6.24 -9.22
C PRO A 327 23.55 -6.73 -8.71
N ALA A 328 23.49 -7.95 -8.16
CA ALA A 328 22.29 -8.59 -7.63
C ALA A 328 21.79 -8.02 -6.28
N GLU A 329 22.61 -7.29 -5.51
CA GLU A 329 22.22 -6.81 -4.17
C GLU A 329 21.67 -5.37 -4.14
N HIS A 330 21.81 -4.61 -5.23
CA HIS A 330 21.26 -3.26 -5.30
C HIS A 330 19.82 -3.28 -5.80
N SER A 331 18.91 -2.65 -5.04
CA SER A 331 17.55 -2.41 -5.50
C SER A 331 17.57 -1.69 -6.85
N SER A 332 16.58 -1.95 -7.71
CA SER A 332 16.47 -1.29 -9.02
C SER A 332 16.44 0.24 -8.91
N PHE A 333 16.01 0.76 -7.76
CA PHE A 333 16.07 2.18 -7.40
C PHE A 333 17.51 2.70 -7.24
N VAL A 334 18.34 2.04 -6.42
CA VAL A 334 19.74 2.47 -6.17
C VAL A 334 20.54 2.43 -7.47
N ARG A 335 20.33 1.37 -8.27
CA ARG A 335 20.91 1.27 -9.61
C ARG A 335 20.49 2.44 -10.48
N SER A 336 19.21 2.80 -10.47
CA SER A 336 18.73 3.92 -11.26
C SER A 336 19.38 5.25 -10.88
N VAL A 337 19.60 5.52 -9.58
CA VAL A 337 20.30 6.73 -9.11
C VAL A 337 21.74 6.76 -9.62
N ILE A 338 22.49 5.67 -9.45
CA ILE A 338 23.89 5.55 -9.90
C ILE A 338 24.01 5.75 -11.41
N HIS A 339 23.21 5.02 -12.19
CA HIS A 339 23.25 5.08 -13.66
C HIS A 339 22.76 6.42 -14.21
N SER A 340 21.79 7.07 -13.55
CA SER A 340 21.35 8.42 -13.94
C SER A 340 22.47 9.45 -13.70
N ALA A 341 23.11 9.40 -12.52
CA ALA A 341 24.22 10.30 -12.19
C ALA A 341 25.42 10.08 -13.12
N LEU A 342 25.90 8.84 -13.27
CA LEU A 342 27.02 8.52 -14.16
C LEU A 342 26.71 8.85 -15.63
N GLY A 343 25.48 8.55 -16.09
CA GLY A 343 25.04 8.90 -17.44
C GLY A 343 25.10 10.41 -17.70
N SER A 344 24.63 11.22 -16.75
CA SER A 344 24.74 12.69 -16.82
C SER A 344 26.19 13.16 -16.79
N ILE A 345 27.03 12.63 -15.88
CA ILE A 345 28.46 13.02 -15.80
C ILE A 345 29.20 12.72 -17.11
N TYR A 346 29.02 11.52 -17.65
CA TYR A 346 29.70 11.11 -18.88
C TYR A 346 29.19 11.86 -20.12
N TYR A 347 27.92 12.26 -20.11
CA TYR A 347 27.36 13.13 -21.14
C TYR A 347 28.03 14.52 -21.12
N GLU A 348 28.17 15.13 -19.94
CA GLU A 348 28.87 16.42 -19.76
C GLU A 348 30.34 16.36 -20.19
N TRP A 349 31.00 15.22 -19.98
CA TRP A 349 32.38 14.99 -20.46
C TRP A 349 32.48 14.59 -21.93
N GLN A 350 31.38 14.58 -22.68
CA GLN A 350 31.30 14.16 -24.09
C GLN A 350 31.76 12.71 -24.35
N HIS A 351 31.73 11.85 -23.34
CA HIS A 351 31.91 10.41 -23.50
C HIS A 351 30.57 9.77 -23.87
N LEU A 352 30.09 10.07 -25.07
CA LEU A 352 28.72 9.76 -25.51
C LEU A 352 28.40 8.26 -25.49
N GLU A 353 29.36 7.40 -25.84
CA GLU A 353 29.17 5.94 -25.81
C GLU A 353 28.99 5.42 -24.38
N THR A 354 29.82 5.88 -23.44
CA THR A 354 29.73 5.51 -22.02
C THR A 354 28.45 6.05 -21.39
N ALA A 355 28.10 7.30 -21.71
CA ALA A 355 26.85 7.91 -21.28
C ALA A 355 25.64 7.10 -21.81
N ALA A 356 25.65 6.76 -23.10
CA ALA A 356 24.61 5.95 -23.71
C ALA A 356 24.53 4.56 -23.06
N ALA A 357 25.64 3.92 -22.72
CA ALA A 357 25.64 2.63 -22.03
C ALA A 357 24.94 2.71 -20.66
N HIS A 358 25.26 3.72 -19.83
CA HIS A 358 24.58 3.91 -18.55
C HIS A 358 23.09 4.22 -18.69
N LEU A 359 22.72 5.07 -19.65
CA LEU A 359 21.32 5.42 -19.93
C LEU A 359 20.54 4.25 -20.57
N THR A 360 21.22 3.37 -21.31
CA THR A 360 20.63 2.17 -21.91
C THR A 360 20.34 1.10 -20.86
N VAL A 361 21.18 0.96 -19.83
CA VAL A 361 20.87 0.10 -18.67
C VAL A 361 19.56 0.54 -18.00
N LEU A 362 19.32 1.86 -17.90
CA LEU A 362 18.04 2.39 -17.39
C LEU A 362 16.84 2.04 -18.29
N ALA A 363 17.06 1.96 -19.62
CA ALA A 363 16.01 1.72 -20.60
C ALA A 363 15.70 0.22 -20.81
N ASN A 364 16.72 -0.65 -20.71
CA ASN A 364 16.64 -2.06 -21.09
C ASN A 364 16.49 -3.03 -19.91
N GLU A 365 16.67 -2.60 -18.66
CA GLU A 365 16.41 -3.47 -17.51
C GLU A 365 14.91 -3.77 -17.37
N GLN A 366 14.48 -4.96 -17.77
CA GLN A 366 13.19 -5.51 -17.39
C GLN A 366 13.11 -5.56 -15.85
N GLY A 367 12.38 -4.63 -15.25
CA GLY A 367 12.26 -4.48 -13.80
C GLY A 367 12.67 -3.12 -13.24
N VAL A 368 13.35 -2.27 -14.03
CA VAL A 368 13.40 -0.83 -13.75
C VAL A 368 12.10 -0.25 -14.29
N SER A 369 11.09 -0.18 -13.41
CA SER A 369 9.88 0.57 -13.71
C SER A 369 10.28 1.98 -14.17
N ILE A 370 9.56 2.56 -15.15
CA ILE A 370 9.63 4.01 -15.46
C ILE A 370 9.65 4.84 -14.17
N THR A 371 8.99 4.35 -13.14
CA THR A 371 8.96 4.90 -11.78
C THR A 371 10.34 4.93 -11.10
N SER A 372 11.21 3.93 -11.27
CA SER A 372 12.59 3.93 -10.75
C SER A 372 13.48 4.95 -11.45
N VAL A 373 13.35 5.12 -12.77
CA VAL A 373 14.05 6.18 -13.54
C VAL A 373 13.58 7.57 -13.12
N LYS A 374 12.25 7.76 -13.02
CA LYS A 374 11.68 9.01 -12.49
C LYS A 374 12.23 9.29 -11.10
N ARG A 375 12.26 8.29 -10.22
CA ARG A 375 12.82 8.37 -8.87
C ARG A 375 14.31 8.72 -8.81
N GLY A 376 15.15 8.14 -9.66
CA GLY A 376 16.55 8.54 -9.79
C GLY A 376 16.68 10.01 -10.15
N LYS A 377 15.83 10.49 -11.07
CA LYS A 377 15.70 11.91 -11.40
C LYS A 377 15.13 12.75 -10.27
N ILE A 378 14.21 12.25 -9.45
CA ILE A 378 13.68 12.95 -8.25
C ILE A 378 14.81 13.22 -7.28
N VAL A 379 15.59 12.17 -6.93
CA VAL A 379 16.74 12.30 -6.01
C VAL A 379 17.75 13.30 -6.57
N LEU A 380 18.09 13.20 -7.85
CA LEU A 380 18.99 14.17 -8.49
C LEU A 380 18.40 15.58 -8.51
N SER A 381 17.11 15.75 -8.82
CA SER A 381 16.45 17.06 -8.88
C SER A 381 16.29 17.71 -7.51
N ALA A 382 16.07 16.91 -6.46
CA ALA A 382 16.01 17.36 -5.08
C ALA A 382 17.39 17.75 -4.52
N LEU A 383 18.46 17.42 -5.26
CA LEU A 383 19.84 17.82 -4.98
C LEU A 383 20.29 19.00 -5.87
N TYR A 384 19.53 19.35 -6.92
CA TYR A 384 19.90 20.34 -7.95
C TYR A 384 19.21 21.70 -7.83
N GLN A 385 18.27 21.84 -6.89
CA GLN A 385 17.62 23.11 -6.59
C GLN A 385 18.21 23.67 -5.33
#